data_AF-A0AA40EQN6-F1
#
_entry.id   AF-A0AA40EQN6-F1
#
_cell.length_a   1.000
_cell.length_b   1.000
_cell.length_c   1.000
_cell.angle_alpha   90.00
_cell.angle_beta   90.00
_cell.angle_gamma   90.00
#
_symmetry.space_group_name_H-M   'P 1'
#
loop_
_entity.id
_entity.type
_entity.pdbx_description
1 polymer ?
#
loop_
_entity_poly.entity_id
_entity_poly.type
_entity_poly.pdbx_seq_one_letter_code
_entity_poly.pdbx_strand_id
1 'polypeptide(L)'
;MDHLAQLLAEIVHDIFKLLDPRDLFVVPMTCRYLYDFIKDNQILHKDNYYRVLDEPPTTDLDWVQEIYDVARLQTICSRYGGSVTYTPLL
;
A
#
# COMPACT_ATOMS: atom_id res chain seq x y z
N MET A 1 -6.66 -15.52 21.41
CA MET A 1 -5.65 -15.53 20.34
C MET A 1 -6.27 -14.74 19.23
N ASP A 2 -5.94 -13.46 19.17
CA ASP A 2 -6.62 -12.50 18.32
C ASP A 2 -5.87 -12.44 17.01
N HIS A 3 -6.43 -13.07 15.98
CA HIS A 3 -5.82 -13.15 14.68
C HIS A 3 -6.31 -11.98 13.81
N LEU A 4 -5.40 -11.32 13.09
CA LEU A 4 -5.75 -10.26 12.12
C LEU A 4 -6.82 -10.73 11.12
N ALA A 5 -6.81 -12.01 10.75
CA ALA A 5 -7.79 -12.63 9.86
C ALA A 5 -9.19 -12.85 10.48
N GLN A 6 -9.35 -12.60 11.79
CA GLN A 6 -10.64 -12.65 12.49
C GLN A 6 -11.25 -11.26 12.70
N LEU A 7 -10.53 -10.20 12.33
CA LEU A 7 -11.06 -8.84 12.37
C LEU A 7 -12.09 -8.62 11.27
N LEU A 8 -12.98 -7.65 11.50
CA LEU A 8 -13.89 -7.16 10.46
C LEU A 8 -13.09 -6.58 9.30
N ALA A 9 -13.60 -6.77 8.09
CA ALA A 9 -12.99 -6.28 6.85
C ALA A 9 -12.65 -4.78 6.91
N GLU A 10 -13.50 -3.98 7.55
CA GLU A 10 -13.31 -2.54 7.72
C GLU A 10 -12.07 -2.21 8.56
N ILE A 11 -11.83 -2.95 9.64
CA ILE A 11 -10.65 -2.74 10.49
C ILE A 11 -9.38 -3.16 9.76
N VAL A 12 -9.43 -4.26 9.01
CA VAL A 12 -8.31 -4.70 8.17
C VAL A 12 -8.01 -3.65 7.09
N HIS A 13 -9.05 -3.09 6.47
CA HIS A 13 -8.93 -1.99 5.51
C HIS A 13 -8.27 -0.76 6.13
N ASP A 14 -8.73 -0.34 7.31
CA ASP A 14 -8.19 0.83 8.00
C ASP A 14 -6.74 0.66 8.42
N ILE A 15 -6.30 -0.56 8.73
CA ILE A 15 -4.89 -0.87 8.99
C ILE A 15 -4.10 -0.83 7.67
N PHE A 16 -4.62 -1.47 6.62
CA PHE A 16 -3.87 -1.66 5.38
C PHE A 16 -3.77 -0.39 4.53
N LYS A 17 -4.77 0.49 4.60
CA LYS A 17 -4.72 1.80 3.96
C LYS A 17 -3.63 2.69 4.54
N LEU A 18 -3.00 2.32 5.66
CA LEU A 18 -1.88 3.05 6.30
C LEU A 18 -0.49 2.49 5.95
N LEU A 19 -0.41 1.35 5.25
CA LEU A 19 0.86 0.71 4.87
C LEU A 19 1.56 1.43 3.72
N ASP A 20 2.89 1.45 3.68
CA ASP A 20 3.64 1.91 2.50
C ASP A 20 3.19 1.10 1.26
N PRO A 21 3.08 1.72 0.08
CA PRO A 21 2.70 1.01 -1.15
C PRO A 21 3.49 -0.28 -1.37
N ARG A 22 4.80 -0.32 -1.08
CA ARG A 22 5.61 -1.55 -1.18
C ARG A 22 5.14 -2.64 -0.23
N ASP A 23 4.91 -2.29 1.04
CA ASP A 23 4.49 -3.25 2.06
C ASP A 23 3.13 -3.86 1.73
N LEU A 24 2.23 -3.08 1.12
CA LEU A 24 0.93 -3.55 0.67
C LEU A 24 1.03 -4.71 -0.35
N PHE A 25 2.10 -4.77 -1.14
CA PHE A 25 2.38 -5.89 -2.06
C PHE A 25 3.15 -7.05 -1.41
N VAL A 26 3.73 -6.85 -0.22
CA VAL A 26 4.40 -7.91 0.54
C VAL A 26 3.42 -8.69 1.41
N VAL A 27 2.45 -8.00 2.02
CA VAL A 27 1.44 -8.61 2.91
C VAL A 27 0.69 -9.81 2.29
N PRO A 28 0.26 -9.78 1.01
CA PRO A 28 -0.39 -10.91 0.33
C PRO A 28 0.43 -12.22 0.36
N MET A 29 1.75 -12.15 0.51
CA MET A 29 2.61 -13.34 0.53
C MET A 29 2.52 -14.13 1.84
N THR A 30 1.87 -13.58 2.87
CA THR A 30 1.81 -14.19 4.21
C THR A 30 0.71 -15.26 4.33
N CYS A 31 -0.50 -15.00 3.83
CA CYS A 31 -1.60 -15.96 3.85
C CYS A 31 -2.67 -15.67 2.78
N ARG A 32 -3.47 -16.70 2.46
CA ARG A 32 -4.52 -16.62 1.42
C ARG A 32 -5.59 -15.58 1.73
N TYR A 33 -6.00 -15.44 2.98
CA TYR A 33 -7.01 -14.45 3.37
C TYR A 33 -6.55 -13.03 3.01
N LEU A 34 -5.30 -12.68 3.33
CA LEU A 34 -4.75 -11.35 3.04
C LEU A 34 -4.49 -11.16 1.55
N TYR A 35 -4.10 -12.22 0.84
CA TYR A 35 -4.01 -12.21 -0.62
C TYR A 35 -5.36 -11.86 -1.26
N ASP A 36 -6.42 -12.58 -0.88
CA ASP A 36 -7.76 -12.36 -1.43
C ASP A 36 -8.36 -11.02 -1.01
N PHE A 37 -8.01 -10.50 0.17
CA PHE A 37 -8.44 -9.19 0.64
C PHE A 37 -7.80 -8.04 -0.14
N ILE A 38 -6.55 -8.18 -0.56
CA ILE A 38 -5.76 -7.10 -1.18
C ILE A 38 -5.89 -7.12 -2.71
N LYS A 39 -5.64 -8.26 -3.36
CA LYS A 39 -5.26 -8.35 -4.80
C LYS A 39 -6.07 -7.51 -5.80
N ASP A 40 -7.39 -7.41 -5.61
CA ASP A 40 -8.31 -6.70 -6.53
C ASP A 40 -9.09 -5.59 -5.82
N ASN A 41 -8.69 -5.20 -4.61
CA ASN A 41 -9.43 -4.25 -3.78
C ASN A 41 -9.13 -2.81 -4.20
N GLN A 42 -9.90 -2.31 -5.17
CA GLN A 42 -9.80 -0.96 -5.72
C GLN A 42 -9.95 0.14 -4.65
N ILE A 43 -10.82 -0.05 -3.66
CA ILE A 43 -11.05 0.95 -2.60
C ILE A 43 -9.81 1.07 -1.71
N LEU A 44 -9.22 -0.06 -1.32
CA LEU A 44 -8.02 -0.08 -0.50
C LEU A 44 -6.85 0.61 -1.19
N HIS A 45 -6.64 0.29 -2.46
CA HIS A 45 -5.56 0.90 -3.25
C HIS A 45 -5.82 2.39 -3.49
N LYS A 46 -7.07 2.80 -3.72
CA LYS A 46 -7.45 4.21 -3.80
C LYS A 46 -7.14 4.96 -2.51
N ASP A 47 -7.59 4.45 -1.37
CA ASP A 47 -7.35 5.11 -0.07
C ASP A 47 -5.86 5.15 0.28
N ASN A 48 -5.13 4.09 -0.07
CA ASN A 48 -3.67 4.07 0.03
C ASN A 48 -3.04 5.16 -0.85
N TYR A 49 -3.52 5.32 -2.09
CA TYR A 49 -3.05 6.32 -3.05
C TYR A 49 -3.22 7.72 -2.49
N TYR A 50 -4.44 8.10 -2.08
CA TYR A 50 -4.72 9.42 -1.52
C TYR A 50 -3.99 9.69 -0.19
N ARG A 51 -3.47 8.66 0.49
CA ARG A 51 -2.61 8.87 1.66
C ARG A 51 -1.20 9.33 1.28
N VAL A 52 -0.69 8.89 0.12
CA VAL A 52 0.70 9.11 -0.29
C VAL A 52 0.87 10.13 -1.42
N LEU A 53 -0.19 10.37 -2.20
CA LEU A 53 -0.20 11.22 -3.37
C LEU A 53 -1.43 12.15 -3.37
N ASP A 54 -1.32 13.24 -4.11
CA ASP A 54 -2.40 14.20 -4.33
C ASP A 54 -3.46 13.65 -5.30
N GLU A 55 -4.57 14.38 -5.44
CA GLU A 55 -5.66 14.01 -6.35
C GLU A 55 -5.18 13.88 -7.81
N PRO A 56 -5.52 12.77 -8.50
CA PRO A 56 -5.11 12.58 -9.88
C PRO A 56 -5.94 13.44 -10.85
N PRO A 57 -5.40 13.73 -12.05
CA PRO A 57 -6.09 14.56 -13.04
C PRO A 57 -7.31 13.88 -13.69
N THR A 58 -7.45 12.56 -13.53
CA THR A 58 -8.52 11.74 -14.13
C THR A 58 -9.14 10.81 -13.10
N THR A 59 -10.44 10.53 -13.25
CA THR A 59 -11.23 9.78 -12.26
C THR A 59 -11.39 8.29 -12.57
N ASP A 60 -11.11 7.85 -13.80
CA ASP A 60 -11.23 6.45 -14.25
C ASP A 60 -9.85 5.78 -14.25
N LEU A 61 -9.35 5.49 -13.04
CA LEU A 61 -8.05 4.88 -12.82
C LEU A 61 -8.20 3.47 -12.27
N ASP A 62 -7.31 2.58 -12.71
CA ASP A 62 -7.07 1.31 -12.04
C ASP A 62 -6.15 1.55 -10.84
N TRP A 63 -6.75 1.67 -9.65
CA TRP A 63 -6.03 2.03 -8.43
C TRP A 63 -5.01 0.97 -8.04
N VAL A 64 -5.27 -0.30 -8.36
CA VAL A 64 -4.32 -1.39 -8.12
C VAL A 64 -3.06 -1.16 -8.95
N GLN A 65 -3.22 -0.85 -10.23
CA GLN A 65 -2.10 -0.56 -11.13
C GLN A 65 -1.34 0.71 -10.73
N GLU A 66 -2.05 1.79 -10.38
CA GLU A 66 -1.43 3.04 -9.94
C GLU A 66 -0.55 2.84 -8.69
N ILE A 67 -1.07 2.14 -7.67
CA ILE A 67 -0.30 1.85 -6.45
C ILE A 67 0.87 0.89 -6.73
N TYR A 68 0.68 -0.07 -7.65
CA TYR A 68 1.77 -0.93 -8.08
C TYR A 68 2.91 -0.13 -8.73
N ASP A 69 2.58 0.82 -9.60
CA ASP A 69 3.57 1.68 -10.25
C ASP A 69 4.27 2.59 -9.24
N VAL A 70 3.56 3.11 -8.24
CA VAL A 70 4.17 3.82 -7.11
C VAL A 70 5.15 2.95 -6.33
N ALA A 71 4.75 1.73 -5.94
CA ALA A 71 5.63 0.80 -5.22
C ALA A 71 6.88 0.42 -6.05
N ARG A 72 6.70 0.27 -7.37
CA ARG A 72 7.79 0.01 -8.31
C ARG A 72 8.74 1.21 -8.41
N LEU A 73 8.21 2.43 -8.50
CA LEU A 73 9.00 3.66 -8.50
C LEU A 73 9.78 3.83 -7.20
N GLN A 74 9.14 3.64 -6.04
CA GLN A 74 9.81 3.66 -4.73
C GLN A 74 10.98 2.66 -4.67
N THR A 75 10.79 1.46 -5.23
CA THR A 75 11.84 0.43 -5.32
C THR A 75 13.00 0.86 -6.21
N ILE A 76 12.71 1.44 -7.38
CA ILE A 76 13.74 1.97 -8.30
C ILE A 76 14.49 3.11 -7.62
N CYS A 77 13.79 4.10 -7.09
CA CYS A 77 14.38 5.25 -6.39
C CYS A 77 15.24 4.82 -5.21
N SER A 78 14.84 3.79 -4.44
CA SER A 78 15.65 3.26 -3.34
C SER A 78 16.95 2.59 -3.80
N ARG A 79 17.00 2.08 -5.04
CA ARG A 79 18.21 1.45 -5.61
C ARG A 79 19.20 2.47 -6.15
N TYR A 80 18.71 3.57 -6.73
CA TYR A 80 19.55 4.62 -7.34
C TYR A 80 19.86 5.79 -6.39
N GLY A 81 18.94 6.10 -5.47
CA GLY A 81 19.14 7.06 -4.40
C GLY A 81 19.85 6.38 -3.23
N GLY A 82 21.17 6.22 -3.34
CA GLY A 82 21.99 5.79 -2.21
C GLY A 82 21.65 6.64 -0.99
N SER A 83 21.20 5.97 0.08
CA SER A 83 21.10 6.47 1.47
C SER A 83 21.22 7.99 1.63
N VAL A 84 20.16 8.75 1.32
CA VAL A 84 19.97 10.02 2.02
C VAL A 84 19.42 9.63 3.39
N THR A 85 20.34 9.39 4.32
CA THR A 85 19.97 9.33 5.73
C THR A 85 19.42 10.70 6.08
N TYR A 86 18.10 10.82 6.15
CA TYR A 86 17.50 11.88 6.94
C TYR A 86 17.89 11.59 8.38
N THR A 87 18.95 12.24 8.86
CA THR A 87 19.18 12.38 10.30
C THR A 87 17.96 13.12 10.84
N PRO A 88 17.15 12.53 11.73
CA PRO A 88 16.15 13.30 12.43
C PRO A 88 16.91 14.34 13.25
N LEU A 89 16.61 15.63 13.04
CA LEU A 89 17.00 16.67 13.97
C LEU A 89 16.22 16.44 15.26
N LEU A 90 16.82 15.74 16.22
CA LEU A 90 16.50 15.74 17.64
C LEU A 90 17.81 15.80 18.43
#